data_AF-A0A412IDQ5-F1
#
_entry.id   AF-A0A412IDQ5-F1
#
_cell.length_a   1.000
_cell.length_b   1.000
_cell.length_c   1.000
_cell.angle_alpha   90.00
_cell.angle_beta   90.00
_cell.angle_gamma   90.00
#
_symmetry.space_group_name_H-M   'P 1'
#
loop_
_entity.id
_entity.type
_entity.pdbx_description
1 polymer ?
#
loop_
_entity_poly.entity_id
_entity_poly.type
_entity_poly.pdbx_seq_one_letter_code
_entity_poly.pdbx_strand_id
1 'polypeptide(L)'
;MYSMIKTETCINLFDYLVILGLLLASGTTYFYMLHAGVTLLSVLGLSFIYALKRGSVTRPTNSFLVIYSILIVICYLRYGGDMNLLGDVILLVSTYLVTSSISFRTFRYAFFNVIFVLAIISFSFQIAYWLDFIQPALVNKSDSNLYGFYLFAFHTFGGGKWGLNQHLSGLFWEPGVYQMALNMALIMNCHILSLPVRFIGKTDLTKYAVIVLAVVLTMSTTGYLTLGVIIIGILLKKSKKNIVWGIMLILSILVFILVIKNSKVVAGKFSDDSGSFLVRANDTICLINIITENPFFGSGVYSKTFFSLGDKYGLTGAASNGILLQIAQFGLLFGISFFWSLSREYEKRHLPISKMLYIMVVLFLCIGEPLVYAPLILIAVLPFKKYD
;
A
#
# COMPACT_ATOMS: atom_id res chain seq x y z
N MET A 1 -31.43 -8.77 2.27
CA MET A 1 -30.09 -8.82 1.63
C MET A 1 -30.09 -8.32 0.17
N TYR A 2 -31.19 -8.46 -0.58
CA TYR A 2 -31.30 -7.96 -1.97
C TYR A 2 -31.70 -6.47 -2.11
N SER A 3 -32.30 -5.87 -1.08
CA SER A 3 -32.69 -4.45 -1.09
C SER A 3 -31.56 -3.49 -0.69
N MET A 4 -30.40 -3.97 -0.24
CA MET A 4 -29.26 -3.13 0.19
C MET A 4 -28.33 -2.68 -0.96
N ILE A 5 -28.54 -3.18 -2.17
CA ILE A 5 -27.65 -2.92 -3.31
C ILE A 5 -27.99 -1.57 -3.99
N LYS A 6 -29.16 -0.97 -3.72
CA LYS A 6 -29.71 0.14 -4.51
C LYS A 6 -29.70 1.53 -3.87
N THR A 7 -28.93 1.75 -2.80
CA THR A 7 -28.55 3.12 -2.43
C THR A 7 -27.23 3.44 -3.11
N GLU A 8 -27.31 3.93 -4.36
CA GLU A 8 -26.19 4.61 -4.99
C GLU A 8 -25.91 5.87 -4.14
N THR A 9 -24.94 5.78 -3.23
CA THR A 9 -24.26 6.99 -2.77
C THR A 9 -23.61 7.58 -4.02
N CYS A 10 -24.20 8.64 -4.56
CA CYS A 10 -23.65 9.35 -5.72
C CYS A 10 -22.21 9.73 -5.41
N ILE A 11 -21.26 9.01 -6.01
CA ILE A 11 -19.84 9.30 -5.86
C ILE A 11 -19.57 10.56 -6.66
N ASN A 12 -19.07 11.59 -6.00
CA ASN A 12 -18.84 12.88 -6.59
C ASN A 12 -17.44 12.91 -7.24
N LEU A 13 -17.21 13.80 -8.21
CA LEU A 13 -15.86 14.05 -8.76
C LEU A 13 -14.84 14.33 -7.64
N PHE A 14 -15.26 15.05 -6.60
CA PHE A 14 -14.38 15.42 -5.50
C PHE A 14 -13.91 14.21 -4.67
N ASP A 15 -14.69 13.11 -4.60
CA ASP A 15 -14.26 11.87 -3.95
C ASP A 15 -13.08 11.25 -4.69
N TYR A 16 -13.15 11.21 -6.02
CA TYR A 16 -12.07 10.69 -6.87
C TYR A 16 -10.80 11.54 -6.76
N LEU A 17 -10.93 12.87 -6.78
CA LEU A 17 -9.79 13.78 -6.68
C LEU A 17 -9.03 13.63 -5.36
N VAL A 18 -9.75 13.53 -4.24
CA VAL A 18 -9.14 13.37 -2.92
C VAL A 18 -8.44 12.04 -2.78
N ILE A 19 -9.04 10.97 -3.29
CA ILE A 19 -8.43 9.63 -3.30
C ILE A 19 -7.19 9.59 -4.20
N LEU A 20 -7.25 10.23 -5.37
CA LEU A 20 -6.09 10.39 -6.24
C LEU A 20 -4.99 11.15 -5.49
N GLY A 21 -5.30 12.25 -4.80
CA GLY A 21 -4.34 13.00 -3.98
C GLY A 21 -3.63 12.11 -2.94
N LEU A 22 -4.38 11.30 -2.18
CA LEU A 22 -3.81 10.35 -1.23
C LEU A 22 -2.88 9.32 -1.91
N LEU A 23 -3.25 8.84 -3.10
CA LEU A 23 -2.41 7.94 -3.90
C LEU A 23 -1.14 8.61 -4.40
N LEU A 24 -1.21 9.87 -4.86
CA LEU A 24 -0.05 10.64 -5.30
C LEU A 24 0.96 10.84 -4.17
N ALA A 25 0.49 10.94 -2.93
CA ALA A 25 1.33 11.01 -1.73
C ALA A 25 1.75 9.63 -1.16
N SER A 26 1.45 8.52 -1.85
CA SER A 26 1.75 7.15 -1.39
C SER A 26 2.90 6.50 -2.17
N GLY A 27 4.04 7.18 -2.25
CA GLY A 27 5.24 6.60 -2.88
C GLY A 27 5.29 6.66 -4.40
N THR A 28 4.77 7.75 -4.97
CA THR A 28 4.91 8.04 -6.39
C THR A 28 6.25 8.67 -6.71
N THR A 29 6.83 8.38 -7.87
CA THR A 29 8.13 8.94 -8.21
C THR A 29 8.04 10.44 -8.43
N TYR A 30 7.18 10.85 -9.36
CA TYR A 30 7.10 12.26 -9.73
C TYR A 30 6.57 13.12 -8.58
N PHE A 31 5.44 12.75 -7.98
CA PHE A 31 4.79 13.61 -6.99
C PHE A 31 5.40 13.46 -5.59
N TYR A 32 5.61 12.24 -5.11
CA TYR A 32 6.09 12.02 -3.74
C TYR A 32 7.62 12.09 -3.64
N MET A 33 8.37 11.40 -4.51
CA MET A 33 9.83 11.36 -4.38
C MET A 33 10.52 12.64 -4.88
N LEU A 34 10.10 13.18 -6.03
CA LEU A 34 10.74 14.37 -6.62
C LEU A 34 10.13 15.70 -6.14
N HIS A 35 8.83 15.71 -5.80
CA HIS A 35 8.08 16.93 -5.48
C HIS A 35 7.32 16.84 -4.15
N ALA A 36 7.89 16.12 -3.17
CA ALA A 36 7.26 15.82 -1.87
C ALA A 36 6.57 17.03 -1.23
N GLY A 37 7.27 18.14 -1.05
CA GLY A 37 6.76 19.32 -0.33
C GLY A 37 5.47 19.88 -0.95
N VAL A 38 5.47 20.09 -2.27
CA VAL A 38 4.29 20.61 -2.99
C VAL A 38 3.14 19.59 -2.95
N THR A 39 3.43 18.32 -3.15
CA THR A 39 2.43 17.24 -3.13
C THR A 39 1.78 17.11 -1.76
N LEU A 40 2.56 17.07 -0.69
CA LEU A 40 2.07 16.93 0.68
C LEU A 40 1.20 18.13 1.10
N LEU A 41 1.64 19.36 0.79
CA LEU A 41 0.85 20.57 1.07
C LEU A 41 -0.45 20.61 0.25
N SER A 42 -0.38 20.20 -1.02
CA SER A 42 -1.56 20.13 -1.89
C SER A 42 -2.58 19.12 -1.38
N VAL A 43 -2.11 17.94 -0.97
CA VAL A 43 -2.96 16.88 -0.39
C VAL A 43 -3.57 17.33 0.94
N LEU A 44 -2.80 18.01 1.81
CA LEU A 44 -3.32 18.56 3.05
C LEU A 44 -4.42 19.59 2.80
N GLY A 45 -4.19 20.55 1.89
CA GLY A 45 -5.18 21.55 1.51
C GLY A 45 -6.44 20.93 0.92
N LEU A 46 -6.28 19.96 0.01
CA LEU A 46 -7.38 19.22 -0.61
C LEU A 46 -8.20 18.45 0.44
N SER A 47 -7.53 17.75 1.36
CA SER A 47 -8.16 17.01 2.46
C SER A 47 -8.91 17.94 3.42
N PHE A 48 -8.37 19.12 3.70
CA PHE A 48 -9.04 20.11 4.54
C PHE A 48 -10.31 20.65 3.88
N ILE A 49 -10.24 21.07 2.62
CA ILE A 49 -11.41 21.53 1.84
C ILE A 49 -12.46 20.42 1.75
N TYR A 50 -12.03 19.17 1.54
CA TYR A 50 -12.91 18.01 1.51
C TYR A 50 -13.64 17.80 2.84
N ALA A 51 -12.91 17.85 3.94
CA ALA A 51 -13.47 17.66 5.26
C ALA A 51 -14.43 18.80 5.66
N LEU A 52 -14.15 20.05 5.24
CA LEU A 52 -15.05 21.19 5.42
C LEU A 52 -16.37 21.00 4.63
N LYS A 53 -16.28 20.64 3.34
CA LYS A 53 -17.46 20.46 2.49
C LYS A 53 -18.35 19.29 2.93
N ARG A 54 -17.78 18.23 3.52
CA ARG A 54 -18.52 17.05 4.00
C ARG A 54 -19.11 17.25 5.41
N GLY A 55 -18.85 18.38 6.06
CA GLY A 55 -19.66 18.95 7.15
C GLY A 55 -19.97 18.03 8.33
N SER A 56 -19.01 17.20 8.78
CA SER A 56 -19.24 16.32 9.94
C SER A 56 -18.94 17.04 11.26
N VAL A 57 -19.96 17.22 12.10
CA VAL A 57 -19.82 17.80 13.46
C VAL A 57 -19.04 16.86 14.38
N THR A 58 -19.14 15.54 14.17
CA THR A 58 -18.35 14.54 14.89
C THR A 58 -17.48 13.75 13.91
N ARG A 59 -16.18 13.63 14.22
CA ARG A 59 -15.25 12.80 13.46
C ARG A 59 -14.90 11.58 14.29
N PRO A 60 -15.02 10.35 13.75
CA PRO A 60 -14.64 9.16 14.49
C PRO A 60 -13.15 9.23 14.83
N THR A 61 -12.77 8.70 15.98
CA THR A 61 -11.37 8.56 16.40
C THR A 61 -11.11 7.11 16.80
N ASN A 62 -9.84 6.72 16.82
CA ASN A 62 -9.42 5.44 17.35
C ASN A 62 -8.09 5.55 18.10
N SER A 63 -7.71 4.48 18.79
CA SER A 63 -6.51 4.47 19.63
C SER A 63 -5.22 4.64 18.82
N PHE A 64 -5.15 4.11 17.59
CA PHE A 64 -3.97 4.28 16.73
C PHE A 64 -3.69 5.74 16.41
N LEU A 65 -4.71 6.52 16.02
CA LEU A 65 -4.54 7.94 15.74
C LEU A 65 -3.98 8.70 16.95
N VAL A 66 -4.53 8.45 18.14
CA VAL A 66 -4.11 9.11 19.38
C VAL A 66 -2.69 8.70 19.77
N ILE A 67 -2.41 7.40 19.81
CA ILE A 67 -1.10 6.86 20.19
C ILE A 67 -0.03 7.32 19.20
N TYR A 68 -0.28 7.22 17.89
CA TYR A 68 0.69 7.64 16.89
C TYR A 68 0.97 9.15 16.98
N SER A 69 -0.05 9.99 17.20
CA SER A 69 0.13 11.43 17.43
C SER A 69 1.00 11.72 18.66
N ILE A 70 0.78 11.00 19.77
CA ILE A 70 1.60 11.13 20.98
C ILE A 70 3.04 10.70 20.69
N LEU A 71 3.24 9.59 19.99
CA LEU A 71 4.58 9.08 19.64
C LEU A 71 5.33 10.05 18.72
N ILE A 72 4.65 10.72 17.78
CA ILE A 72 5.24 11.79 16.97
C ILE A 72 5.72 12.94 17.85
N VAL A 73 4.91 13.40 18.80
CA VAL A 73 5.31 14.47 19.72
C VAL A 73 6.49 14.04 20.58
N ILE A 74 6.48 12.83 21.12
CA ILE A 74 7.61 12.28 21.90
C ILE A 74 8.87 12.19 21.04
N CYS A 75 8.73 11.72 19.79
CA CYS A 75 9.83 11.63 18.83
C CYS A 75 10.46 13.01 18.60
N TYR A 76 9.63 14.03 18.33
CA TYR A 76 10.07 15.40 18.16
C TYR A 76 10.79 15.94 19.40
N LEU A 77 10.23 15.74 20.59
CA LEU A 77 10.81 16.24 21.85
C LEU A 77 12.15 15.57 22.18
N ARG A 78 12.35 14.30 21.82
CA ARG A 78 13.59 13.56 22.14
C ARG A 78 14.69 13.72 21.09
N TYR A 79 14.32 13.76 19.82
CA TYR A 79 15.27 13.68 18.70
C TYR A 79 15.30 14.94 17.83
N GLY A 80 14.40 15.90 18.05
CA GLY A 80 14.26 17.12 17.26
C GLY A 80 13.32 16.98 16.07
N GLY A 81 13.17 18.07 15.32
CA GLY A 81 12.35 18.11 14.10
C GLY A 81 13.11 17.60 12.88
N ASP A 82 12.63 16.50 12.32
CA ASP A 82 13.05 15.99 11.00
C ASP A 82 11.96 16.24 9.95
N MET A 83 12.34 16.49 8.70
CA MET A 83 11.38 16.74 7.62
C MET A 83 10.52 15.52 7.29
N ASN A 84 11.03 14.30 7.48
CA ASN A 84 10.25 13.08 7.33
C ASN A 84 9.19 12.97 8.44
N LEU A 85 9.52 13.38 9.66
CA LEU A 85 8.54 13.44 10.76
C LEU A 85 7.41 14.43 10.46
N LEU A 86 7.73 15.58 9.86
CA LEU A 86 6.71 16.51 9.36
C LEU A 86 5.87 15.88 8.25
N GLY A 87 6.50 15.13 7.34
CA GLY A 87 5.82 14.33 6.32
C GLY A 87 4.80 13.36 6.92
N ASP A 88 5.21 12.58 7.93
CA ASP A 88 4.35 11.65 8.67
C ASP A 88 3.13 12.36 9.26
N VAL A 89 3.32 13.53 9.88
CA VAL A 89 2.22 14.37 10.41
C VAL A 89 1.25 14.75 9.30
N ILE A 90 1.76 15.29 8.19
CA ILE A 90 0.92 15.74 7.08
C ILE A 90 0.14 14.57 6.48
N LEU A 91 0.78 13.41 6.28
CA LEU A 91 0.14 12.22 5.74
C LEU A 91 -0.92 11.65 6.70
N LEU A 92 -0.64 11.59 8.00
CA LEU A 92 -1.58 11.14 9.02
C LEU A 92 -2.80 12.03 9.07
N VAL A 93 -2.59 13.35 9.17
CA VAL A 93 -3.68 14.35 9.23
C VAL A 93 -4.49 14.33 7.94
N SER A 94 -3.83 14.36 6.78
CA SER A 94 -4.52 14.37 5.49
C SER A 94 -5.36 13.12 5.29
N THR A 95 -4.82 11.94 5.61
CA THR A 95 -5.56 10.68 5.47
C THR A 95 -6.72 10.63 6.44
N TYR A 96 -6.50 11.02 7.70
CA TYR A 96 -7.55 11.08 8.72
C TYR A 96 -8.69 12.01 8.32
N LEU A 97 -8.40 13.22 7.84
CA LEU A 97 -9.40 14.19 7.39
C LEU A 97 -10.30 13.61 6.30
N VAL A 98 -9.73 12.82 5.39
CA VAL A 98 -10.48 12.15 4.32
C VAL A 98 -11.30 10.99 4.86
N THR A 99 -10.69 10.04 5.57
CA THR A 99 -11.40 8.84 6.04
C THR A 99 -12.51 9.20 7.02
N SER A 100 -12.27 10.15 7.92
CA SER A 100 -13.27 10.65 8.87
C SER A 100 -14.44 11.40 8.20
N SER A 101 -14.31 11.77 6.92
CA SER A 101 -15.30 12.53 6.16
C SER A 101 -16.05 11.71 5.10
N ILE A 102 -15.58 10.51 4.75
CA ILE A 102 -16.14 9.64 3.71
C ILE A 102 -16.63 8.31 4.30
N SER A 103 -17.67 7.71 3.71
CA SER A 103 -18.05 6.34 4.06
C SER A 103 -17.04 5.34 3.49
N PHE A 104 -16.83 4.23 4.18
CA PHE A 104 -15.99 3.14 3.66
C PHE A 104 -16.48 2.62 2.32
N ARG A 105 -17.80 2.52 2.14
CA ARG A 105 -18.43 2.10 0.87
C ARG A 105 -18.11 3.07 -0.27
N THR A 106 -18.31 4.37 -0.09
CA THR A 106 -17.98 5.36 -1.13
C THR A 106 -16.48 5.35 -1.43
N PHE A 107 -15.64 5.32 -0.38
CA PHE A 107 -14.18 5.29 -0.54
C PHE A 107 -13.72 4.10 -1.35
N ARG A 108 -14.11 2.86 -0.99
CA ARG A 108 -13.58 1.66 -1.64
C ARG A 108 -13.97 1.56 -3.11
N TYR A 109 -15.17 2.00 -3.49
CA TYR A 109 -15.60 2.05 -4.90
C TYR A 109 -14.89 3.15 -5.67
N ALA A 110 -14.72 4.32 -5.07
CA ALA A 110 -14.00 5.42 -5.69
C ALA A 110 -12.52 5.06 -5.90
N PHE A 111 -11.87 4.50 -4.87
CA PHE A 111 -10.51 3.97 -4.91
C PHE A 111 -10.35 2.91 -6.00
N PHE A 112 -11.28 1.95 -6.11
CA PHE A 112 -11.26 0.93 -7.15
C PHE A 112 -11.27 1.53 -8.56
N ASN A 113 -12.11 2.53 -8.80
CA ASN A 113 -12.19 3.20 -10.10
C ASN A 113 -10.93 4.02 -10.39
N VAL A 114 -10.38 4.75 -9.41
CA VAL A 114 -9.12 5.50 -9.60
C VAL A 114 -8.00 4.54 -9.97
N ILE A 115 -7.83 3.45 -9.21
CA ILE A 115 -6.80 2.44 -9.48
C ILE A 115 -6.99 1.78 -10.84
N PHE A 116 -8.22 1.49 -11.25
CA PHE A 116 -8.52 0.98 -12.58
C PHE A 116 -8.08 1.95 -13.70
N VAL A 117 -8.41 3.24 -13.58
CA VAL A 117 -7.99 4.26 -14.55
C VAL A 117 -6.46 4.38 -14.59
N LEU A 118 -5.81 4.41 -13.43
CA LEU A 118 -4.35 4.45 -13.33
C LEU A 118 -3.71 3.20 -13.96
N ALA A 119 -4.32 2.03 -13.84
CA ALA A 119 -3.87 0.80 -14.51
C ALA A 119 -3.97 0.90 -16.04
N ILE A 120 -5.06 1.43 -16.57
CA ILE A 120 -5.20 1.66 -18.02
C ILE A 120 -4.11 2.62 -18.51
N ILE A 121 -3.93 3.77 -17.84
CA ILE A 121 -2.89 4.75 -18.19
C ILE A 121 -1.50 4.10 -18.15
N SER A 122 -1.26 3.28 -17.13
CA SER A 122 0.01 2.57 -16.97
C SER A 122 0.26 1.58 -18.10
N PHE A 123 -0.77 0.83 -18.54
CA PHE A 123 -0.65 -0.04 -19.71
C PHE A 123 -0.40 0.74 -20.99
N SER A 124 -1.07 1.86 -21.20
CA SER A 124 -0.88 2.69 -22.39
C SER A 124 0.57 3.17 -22.50
N PHE A 125 1.15 3.66 -21.40
CA PHE A 125 2.56 4.05 -21.38
C PHE A 125 3.51 2.85 -21.55
N GLN A 126 3.26 1.74 -20.87
CA GLN A 126 4.11 0.55 -21.00
C GLN A 126 4.10 -0.01 -22.42
N ILE A 127 2.95 -0.08 -23.07
CA ILE A 127 2.82 -0.52 -24.47
C ILE A 127 3.52 0.46 -25.41
N ALA A 128 3.32 1.77 -25.22
CA ALA A 128 4.00 2.77 -26.03
C ALA A 128 5.52 2.68 -25.91
N TYR A 129 6.03 2.36 -24.72
CA TYR A 129 7.46 2.13 -24.49
C TYR A 129 7.96 0.85 -25.17
N TRP A 130 7.22 -0.27 -25.06
CA TRP A 130 7.57 -1.52 -25.74
C TRP A 130 7.54 -1.44 -27.27
N LEU A 131 6.76 -0.51 -27.82
CA LEU A 131 6.69 -0.21 -29.25
C LEU A 131 7.64 0.93 -29.67
N ASP A 132 8.53 1.36 -28.79
CA ASP A 132 9.51 2.44 -29.01
C ASP A 132 8.89 3.81 -29.40
N PHE A 133 7.61 4.05 -29.10
CA PHE A 133 6.95 5.33 -29.33
C PHE A 133 7.30 6.40 -28.29
N ILE A 134 7.77 5.99 -27.10
CA ILE A 134 8.20 6.90 -26.04
C ILE A 134 9.56 6.46 -25.50
N GLN A 135 10.39 7.43 -25.12
CA GLN A 135 11.69 7.19 -24.51
C GLN A 135 11.72 7.84 -23.13
N PRO A 136 11.81 7.05 -22.04
CA PRO A 136 11.91 7.58 -20.69
C PRO A 136 13.21 8.35 -20.49
N ALA A 137 13.12 9.52 -19.87
CA ALA A 137 14.27 10.34 -19.52
C ALA A 137 14.74 10.02 -18.10
N LEU A 138 16.05 9.97 -17.88
CA LEU A 138 16.62 9.86 -16.54
C LEU A 138 16.54 11.21 -15.83
N VAL A 139 15.81 11.25 -14.72
CA VAL A 139 15.60 12.44 -13.88
C VAL A 139 16.29 12.26 -12.53
N ASN A 140 16.74 13.37 -11.93
CA ASN A 140 17.38 13.41 -10.61
C ASN A 140 18.70 12.61 -10.52
N LYS A 141 19.58 12.84 -11.50
CA LYS A 141 20.90 12.21 -11.59
C LYS A 141 21.80 12.74 -10.47
N SER A 142 22.12 11.89 -9.49
CA SER A 142 23.28 12.11 -8.61
C SER A 142 24.58 11.81 -9.36
N ASP A 143 25.72 12.31 -8.88
CA ASP A 143 27.05 12.05 -9.46
C ASP A 143 27.38 10.54 -9.63
N SER A 144 26.67 9.69 -8.87
CA SER A 144 26.83 8.24 -8.89
C SER A 144 25.81 7.47 -9.75
N ASN A 145 24.85 8.12 -10.42
CA ASN A 145 23.68 7.48 -11.09
C ASN A 145 22.81 6.60 -10.18
N LEU A 146 23.10 6.50 -8.88
CA LEU A 146 22.47 5.55 -7.96
C LEU A 146 21.04 5.93 -7.54
N TYR A 147 20.62 7.18 -7.78
CA TYR A 147 19.37 7.74 -7.28
C TYR A 147 18.45 8.32 -8.37
N GLY A 148 18.81 8.18 -9.64
CA GLY A 148 18.00 8.69 -10.75
C GLY A 148 16.81 7.77 -11.09
N PHE A 149 15.74 8.34 -11.63
CA PHE A 149 14.56 7.58 -12.09
C PHE A 149 14.30 7.80 -13.57
N TYR A 150 13.95 6.73 -14.30
CA TYR A 150 13.52 6.81 -15.68
C TYR A 150 12.03 7.13 -15.74
N LEU A 151 11.71 8.31 -16.26
CA LEU A 151 10.35 8.84 -16.31
C LEU A 151 9.96 9.24 -17.73
N PHE A 152 8.71 8.95 -18.09
CA PHE A 152 8.03 9.65 -19.18
C PHE A 152 6.75 10.26 -18.63
N ALA A 153 6.64 11.59 -18.72
CA ALA A 153 5.66 12.36 -17.95
C ALA A 153 5.70 12.01 -16.45
N PHE A 154 4.66 11.38 -15.92
CA PHE A 154 4.56 10.94 -14.52
C PHE A 154 4.66 9.41 -14.35
N HIS A 155 4.88 8.65 -15.43
CA HIS A 155 5.03 7.20 -15.40
C HIS A 155 6.49 6.80 -15.20
N THR A 156 6.71 5.80 -14.35
CA THR A 156 8.02 5.31 -13.94
C THR A 156 8.38 4.01 -14.63
N PHE A 157 9.54 4.01 -15.26
CA PHE A 157 10.11 2.89 -16.00
C PHE A 157 11.32 2.28 -15.28
N GLY A 158 11.52 2.56 -14.00
CA GLY A 158 12.65 2.06 -13.20
C GLY A 158 13.53 3.18 -12.65
N GLY A 159 14.55 2.81 -11.88
CA GLY A 159 15.42 3.77 -11.23
C GLY A 159 16.57 3.15 -10.44
N GLY A 160 17.54 4.00 -10.11
CA GLY A 160 18.75 3.68 -9.36
C GLY A 160 19.66 2.65 -10.03
N LYS A 161 20.27 1.78 -9.22
CA LYS A 161 21.18 0.70 -9.66
C LYS A 161 20.56 -0.28 -10.67
N TRP A 162 19.23 -0.32 -10.77
CA TRP A 162 18.50 -1.34 -11.52
C TRP A 162 18.20 -0.93 -12.97
N GLY A 163 18.42 0.34 -13.32
CA GLY A 163 18.25 0.84 -14.68
C GLY A 163 16.78 0.89 -15.14
N LEU A 164 16.60 0.87 -16.46
CA LEU A 164 15.28 0.72 -17.09
C LEU A 164 14.73 -0.68 -16.80
N ASN A 165 13.53 -0.70 -16.23
CA ASN A 165 12.80 -1.88 -15.85
C ASN A 165 11.68 -2.15 -16.86
N GLN A 166 11.55 -3.41 -17.26
CA GLN A 166 10.46 -3.91 -18.10
C GLN A 166 9.16 -4.10 -17.29
N HIS A 167 9.23 -4.03 -15.96
CA HIS A 167 8.11 -4.28 -15.07
C HIS A 167 7.23 -3.05 -14.89
N LEU A 168 5.92 -3.28 -14.79
CA LEU A 168 4.94 -2.22 -14.63
C LEU A 168 5.04 -1.58 -13.23
N SER A 169 5.47 -0.32 -13.16
CA SER A 169 5.54 0.46 -11.91
C SER A 169 4.48 1.56 -11.83
N GLY A 170 3.84 1.90 -12.95
CA GLY A 170 2.83 2.95 -12.98
C GLY A 170 3.45 4.30 -12.60
N LEU A 171 2.76 5.05 -11.74
CA LEU A 171 3.27 6.29 -11.12
C LEU A 171 4.24 6.05 -9.94
N PHE A 172 4.40 4.80 -9.50
CA PHE A 172 5.13 4.47 -8.27
C PHE A 172 6.62 4.26 -8.54
N TRP A 173 7.46 4.47 -7.52
CA TRP A 173 8.91 4.39 -7.70
C TRP A 173 9.43 3.00 -8.03
N GLU A 174 8.68 1.97 -7.66
CA GLU A 174 8.96 0.61 -8.06
C GLU A 174 7.69 -0.24 -8.15
N PRO A 175 7.76 -1.40 -8.84
CA PRO A 175 6.60 -2.29 -8.98
C PRO A 175 6.08 -2.79 -7.63
N GLY A 176 6.95 -2.89 -6.63
CA GLY A 176 6.63 -3.31 -5.27
C GLY A 176 5.69 -2.36 -4.52
N VAL A 177 5.77 -1.06 -4.76
CA VAL A 177 4.79 -0.09 -4.22
C VAL A 177 3.49 -0.13 -5.03
N TYR A 178 3.58 -0.22 -6.36
CA TYR A 178 2.39 -0.23 -7.20
C TYR A 178 1.46 -1.41 -6.87
N GLN A 179 2.03 -2.60 -6.65
CA GLN A 179 1.26 -3.78 -6.24
C GLN A 179 0.61 -3.63 -4.87
N MET A 180 1.11 -2.77 -3.96
CA MET A 180 0.37 -2.45 -2.73
C MET A 180 -0.96 -1.77 -3.07
N ALA A 181 -0.93 -0.77 -3.95
CA ALA A 181 -2.13 -0.02 -4.33
C ALA A 181 -3.15 -0.90 -5.08
N LEU A 182 -2.65 -1.72 -6.01
CA LEU A 182 -3.48 -2.67 -6.76
C LEU A 182 -4.12 -3.71 -5.82
N ASN A 183 -3.33 -4.39 -4.98
CA ASN A 183 -3.86 -5.41 -4.06
C ASN A 183 -4.78 -4.82 -2.99
N MET A 184 -4.52 -3.60 -2.53
CA MET A 184 -5.43 -2.88 -1.62
C MET A 184 -6.79 -2.62 -2.29
N ALA A 185 -6.80 -2.25 -3.57
CA ALA A 185 -8.04 -2.06 -4.32
C ALA A 185 -8.85 -3.36 -4.44
N LEU A 186 -8.15 -4.47 -4.73
CA LEU A 186 -8.74 -5.81 -4.85
C LEU A 186 -9.33 -6.28 -3.52
N ILE A 187 -8.59 -6.20 -2.41
CA ILE A 187 -9.08 -6.68 -1.12
C ILE A 187 -10.23 -5.82 -0.58
N MET A 188 -10.20 -4.50 -0.75
CA MET A 188 -11.32 -3.64 -0.34
C MET A 188 -12.58 -3.87 -1.18
N ASN A 189 -12.46 -4.47 -2.37
CA ASN A 189 -13.57 -4.78 -3.28
C ASN A 189 -13.77 -6.28 -3.53
N CYS A 190 -13.24 -7.14 -2.65
CA CYS A 190 -13.35 -8.59 -2.80
C CYS A 190 -14.79 -9.12 -2.71
N HIS A 191 -15.74 -8.30 -2.24
CA HIS A 191 -17.18 -8.63 -2.25
C HIS A 191 -17.71 -8.86 -3.66
N ILE A 192 -17.17 -8.19 -4.68
CA ILE A 192 -17.56 -8.37 -6.09
C ILE A 192 -17.43 -9.83 -6.48
N LEU A 193 -16.28 -10.44 -6.17
CA LEU A 193 -16.02 -11.84 -6.46
C LEU A 193 -16.75 -12.81 -5.54
N SER A 194 -17.26 -12.36 -4.39
CA SER A 194 -18.07 -13.19 -3.49
C SER A 194 -19.51 -13.39 -3.98
N LEU A 195 -19.99 -12.52 -4.89
CA LEU A 195 -21.34 -12.60 -5.45
C LEU A 195 -21.48 -13.79 -6.43
N PRO A 196 -22.71 -14.33 -6.58
CA PRO A 196 -23.03 -15.23 -7.69
C PRO A 196 -22.77 -14.55 -9.04
N VAL A 197 -22.20 -15.27 -10.02
CA VAL A 197 -21.77 -14.73 -11.33
C VAL A 197 -22.86 -13.91 -12.03
N ARG A 198 -24.11 -14.36 -11.97
CA ARG A 198 -25.28 -13.66 -12.56
C ARG A 198 -25.54 -12.25 -12.01
N PHE A 199 -24.95 -11.90 -10.87
CA PHE A 199 -25.10 -10.61 -10.20
C PHE A 199 -23.84 -9.74 -10.27
N ILE A 200 -22.78 -10.23 -10.89
CA ILE A 200 -21.57 -9.46 -11.11
C ILE A 200 -21.79 -8.59 -12.35
N GLY A 201 -21.71 -7.28 -12.19
CA GLY A 201 -21.73 -6.35 -13.33
C GLY A 201 -20.54 -6.60 -14.24
N LYS A 202 -20.76 -6.64 -15.56
CA LYS A 202 -19.69 -6.84 -16.55
C LYS A 202 -18.55 -5.81 -16.37
N THR A 203 -18.92 -4.56 -16.12
CA THR A 203 -17.98 -3.45 -15.87
C THR A 203 -17.09 -3.70 -14.66
N ASP A 204 -17.66 -4.16 -13.54
CA ASP A 204 -16.90 -4.45 -12.32
C ASP A 204 -15.96 -5.63 -12.50
N LEU A 205 -16.38 -6.66 -13.25
CA LEU A 205 -15.51 -7.79 -13.59
C LEU A 205 -14.34 -7.34 -14.49
N THR A 206 -14.60 -6.50 -15.49
CA THR A 206 -13.55 -5.92 -16.34
C THR A 206 -12.54 -5.13 -15.52
N LYS A 207 -13.01 -4.28 -14.59
CA LYS A 207 -12.11 -3.53 -13.69
C LYS A 207 -11.23 -4.47 -12.87
N TYR A 208 -11.83 -5.51 -12.29
CA TYR A 208 -11.10 -6.49 -11.50
C TYR A 208 -10.04 -7.21 -12.34
N ALA A 209 -10.39 -7.64 -13.55
CA ALA A 209 -9.47 -8.31 -14.48
C ALA A 209 -8.30 -7.40 -14.89
N VAL A 210 -8.57 -6.13 -15.19
CA VAL A 210 -7.53 -5.13 -15.52
C VAL A 210 -6.57 -4.91 -14.36
N ILE A 211 -7.08 -4.78 -13.13
CA ILE A 211 -6.24 -4.60 -11.94
C ILE A 211 -5.42 -5.87 -11.64
N VAL A 212 -6.00 -7.06 -11.78
CA VAL A 212 -5.27 -8.33 -11.65
C VAL A 212 -4.15 -8.44 -12.69
N LEU A 213 -4.44 -8.08 -13.96
CA LEU A 213 -3.42 -8.05 -15.01
C LEU A 213 -2.30 -7.07 -14.67
N ALA A 214 -2.63 -5.91 -14.10
CA ALA A 214 -1.62 -4.95 -13.65
C ALA A 214 -0.74 -5.55 -12.54
N VAL A 215 -1.32 -6.27 -11.57
CA VAL A 215 -0.54 -7.00 -10.54
C VAL A 215 0.41 -7.99 -11.20
N VAL A 216 -0.06 -8.78 -12.18
CA VAL A 216 0.77 -9.74 -12.92
C VAL A 216 1.93 -9.02 -13.63
N LEU A 217 1.68 -7.90 -14.28
CA LEU A 217 2.72 -7.16 -15.00
C LEU A 217 3.72 -6.41 -14.10
N THR A 218 3.44 -6.26 -12.80
CA THR A 218 4.44 -5.75 -11.85
C THR A 218 5.62 -6.71 -11.63
N MET A 219 5.46 -8.00 -11.93
CA MET A 219 6.47 -9.04 -11.66
C MET A 219 7.04 -8.99 -10.23
N SER A 220 6.19 -8.67 -9.25
CA SER A 220 6.58 -8.63 -7.84
C SER A 220 6.14 -9.90 -7.10
N THR A 221 7.09 -10.60 -6.47
CA THR A 221 6.81 -11.77 -5.62
C THR A 221 5.83 -11.45 -4.51
N THR A 222 5.99 -10.32 -3.81
CA THR A 222 5.05 -9.86 -2.79
C THR A 222 3.66 -9.62 -3.38
N GLY A 223 3.59 -9.10 -4.61
CA GLY A 223 2.34 -8.89 -5.34
C GLY A 223 1.61 -10.18 -5.66
N TYR A 224 2.33 -11.17 -6.15
CA TYR A 224 1.75 -12.48 -6.46
C TYR A 224 1.30 -13.19 -5.19
N LEU A 225 2.12 -13.17 -4.14
CA LEU A 225 1.77 -13.77 -2.86
C LEU A 225 0.50 -13.15 -2.27
N THR A 226 0.44 -11.82 -2.26
CA THR A 226 -0.72 -11.08 -1.75
C THR A 226 -1.98 -11.37 -2.55
N LEU A 227 -1.89 -11.37 -3.89
CA LEU A 227 -3.00 -11.71 -4.77
C LEU A 227 -3.49 -13.15 -4.54
N GLY A 228 -2.55 -14.10 -4.39
CA GLY A 228 -2.86 -15.50 -4.09
C GLY A 228 -3.64 -15.65 -2.79
N VAL A 229 -3.22 -14.97 -1.71
CA VAL A 229 -3.92 -14.96 -0.43
C VAL A 229 -5.35 -14.40 -0.56
N ILE A 230 -5.53 -13.33 -1.33
CA ILE A 230 -6.86 -12.75 -1.60
C ILE A 230 -7.76 -13.77 -2.31
N ILE A 231 -7.28 -14.39 -3.39
CA ILE A 231 -8.04 -15.37 -4.18
C ILE A 231 -8.38 -16.60 -3.33
N ILE A 232 -7.40 -17.19 -2.65
CA ILE A 232 -7.57 -18.33 -1.75
C ILE A 232 -8.61 -18.00 -0.67
N GLY A 233 -8.56 -16.81 -0.08
CA GLY A 233 -9.52 -16.36 0.92
C GLY A 233 -10.97 -16.33 0.43
N ILE A 234 -11.18 -15.86 -0.80
CA ILE A 234 -12.51 -15.84 -1.43
C ILE A 234 -12.99 -17.27 -1.73
N LEU A 235 -12.12 -18.11 -2.29
CA LEU A 235 -12.43 -19.49 -2.65
C LEU A 235 -12.72 -20.35 -1.41
N LEU A 236 -11.95 -20.21 -0.34
CA LEU A 236 -12.16 -20.90 0.95
C LEU A 236 -13.56 -20.65 1.52
N LYS A 237 -14.10 -19.43 1.35
CA LYS A 237 -15.46 -19.13 1.81
C LYS A 237 -16.52 -19.79 0.94
N LYS A 238 -16.30 -19.84 -0.37
CA LYS A 238 -17.24 -20.44 -1.32
C LYS A 238 -17.22 -21.98 -1.25
N SER A 239 -16.05 -22.59 -1.04
CA SER A 239 -15.89 -24.04 -0.96
C SER A 239 -16.71 -24.65 0.19
N LYS A 240 -16.84 -23.94 1.32
CA LYS A 240 -17.71 -24.34 2.44
C LYS A 240 -19.18 -24.52 2.05
N LYS A 241 -19.63 -23.93 0.94
CA LYS A 241 -21.01 -23.97 0.48
C LYS A 241 -21.23 -24.85 -0.74
N ASN A 242 -20.18 -25.19 -1.48
CA ASN A 242 -20.30 -25.93 -2.73
C ASN A 242 -18.94 -26.58 -3.12
N ILE A 243 -18.98 -27.88 -3.39
CA ILE A 243 -17.82 -28.73 -3.69
C ILE A 243 -17.02 -28.28 -4.93
N VAL A 244 -17.68 -27.69 -5.95
CA VAL A 244 -17.02 -27.16 -7.15
C VAL A 244 -16.02 -26.07 -6.77
N TRP A 245 -16.37 -25.22 -5.81
CA TRP A 245 -15.45 -24.19 -5.31
C TRP A 245 -14.33 -24.78 -4.45
N GLY A 246 -14.53 -25.95 -3.84
CA GLY A 246 -13.47 -26.73 -3.19
C GLY A 246 -12.45 -27.25 -4.21
N ILE A 247 -12.92 -27.77 -5.34
CA ILE A 247 -12.05 -28.19 -6.45
C ILE A 247 -11.29 -26.98 -7.03
N MET A 248 -11.97 -25.86 -7.28
CA MET A 248 -11.32 -24.63 -7.75
C MET A 248 -10.29 -24.09 -6.76
N LEU A 249 -10.53 -24.20 -5.46
CA LEU A 249 -9.56 -23.84 -4.43
C LEU A 249 -8.29 -24.70 -4.53
N ILE A 250 -8.45 -26.03 -4.62
CA ILE A 250 -7.33 -26.95 -4.74
C ILE A 250 -6.54 -26.66 -6.03
N LEU A 251 -7.23 -26.48 -7.17
CA LEU A 251 -6.61 -26.10 -8.44
C LEU A 251 -5.87 -24.76 -8.34
N SER A 252 -6.48 -23.75 -7.69
CA SER A 252 -5.84 -22.45 -7.50
C SER A 252 -4.57 -22.55 -6.63
N ILE A 253 -4.58 -23.38 -5.58
CA ILE A 253 -3.42 -23.63 -4.73
C ILE A 253 -2.33 -24.36 -5.54
N LEU A 254 -2.69 -25.38 -6.31
CA LEU A 254 -1.75 -26.13 -7.15
C LEU A 254 -1.10 -25.24 -8.22
N VAL A 255 -1.90 -24.44 -8.93
CA VAL A 255 -1.40 -23.46 -9.92
C VAL A 255 -0.50 -22.44 -9.23
N PHE A 256 -0.89 -21.93 -8.05
CA PHE A 256 -0.08 -20.99 -7.31
C PHE A 256 1.28 -21.58 -6.89
N ILE A 257 1.31 -22.82 -6.39
CA ILE A 257 2.54 -23.54 -6.07
C ILE A 257 3.39 -23.75 -7.33
N LEU A 258 2.78 -24.16 -8.45
CA LEU A 258 3.46 -24.35 -9.73
C LEU A 258 4.05 -23.04 -10.26
N VAL A 259 3.31 -21.93 -10.18
CA VAL A 259 3.78 -20.60 -10.59
C VAL A 259 4.92 -20.15 -9.70
N ILE A 260 4.83 -20.31 -8.38
CA ILE A 260 5.94 -19.99 -7.45
C ILE A 260 7.19 -20.81 -7.77
N LYS A 261 7.03 -22.12 -7.96
CA LYS A 261 8.14 -23.05 -8.19
C LYS A 261 8.83 -22.83 -9.54
N ASN A 262 8.06 -22.53 -10.59
CA ASN A 262 8.59 -22.41 -11.96
C ASN A 262 8.84 -20.97 -12.41
N SER A 263 8.39 -19.97 -11.64
CA SER A 263 8.64 -18.58 -11.98
C SER A 263 10.10 -18.25 -11.73
N LYS A 264 10.85 -17.92 -12.80
CA LYS A 264 12.22 -17.40 -12.69
C LYS A 264 12.30 -16.15 -11.80
N VAL A 265 11.23 -15.35 -11.74
CA VAL A 265 11.10 -14.15 -10.91
C VAL A 265 11.03 -14.49 -9.41
N VAL A 266 10.43 -15.64 -9.07
CA VAL A 266 10.27 -16.09 -7.68
C VAL A 266 11.43 -17.01 -7.29
N ALA A 267 11.72 -18.03 -8.10
CA ALA A 267 12.83 -18.95 -7.89
C ALA A 267 14.20 -18.23 -7.82
N GLY A 268 14.43 -17.22 -8.67
CA GLY A 268 15.64 -16.40 -8.60
C GLY A 268 15.73 -15.45 -7.41
N LYS A 269 14.64 -15.29 -6.62
CA LYS A 269 14.64 -14.55 -5.34
C LYS A 269 14.69 -15.47 -4.12
N PHE A 270 14.54 -16.77 -4.31
CA PHE A 270 14.63 -17.79 -3.25
C PHE A 270 15.88 -18.67 -3.38
N SER A 271 16.70 -18.47 -4.42
CA SER A 271 18.05 -19.01 -4.48
C SER A 271 18.97 -18.26 -3.52
N ASP A 272 19.83 -19.00 -2.81
CA ASP A 272 20.76 -18.48 -1.79
C ASP A 272 21.71 -17.38 -2.32
N ASP A 273 21.93 -17.30 -3.64
CA ASP A 273 22.74 -16.26 -4.30
C ASP A 273 21.98 -14.94 -4.61
N SER A 274 20.71 -14.82 -4.24
CA SER A 274 19.94 -13.61 -4.52
C SER A 274 20.21 -12.53 -3.46
N GLY A 275 21.12 -11.60 -3.77
CA GLY A 275 21.51 -10.51 -2.86
C GLY A 275 20.32 -9.72 -2.27
N SER A 276 19.18 -9.64 -2.97
CA SER A 276 17.96 -8.99 -2.46
C SER A 276 17.30 -9.72 -1.28
N PHE A 277 17.34 -11.06 -1.21
CA PHE A 277 16.72 -11.80 -0.11
C PHE A 277 17.57 -11.69 1.16
N LEU A 278 18.89 -11.87 1.02
CA LEU A 278 19.85 -11.74 2.11
C LEU A 278 19.81 -10.33 2.72
N VAL A 279 19.72 -9.29 1.89
CA VAL A 279 19.56 -7.91 2.36
C VAL A 279 18.28 -7.72 3.19
N ARG A 280 17.14 -8.25 2.74
CA ARG A 280 15.86 -8.15 3.47
C ARG A 280 15.86 -8.94 4.78
N ALA A 281 16.51 -10.11 4.79
CA ALA A 281 16.68 -10.92 5.99
C ALA A 281 17.57 -10.19 7.00
N ASN A 282 18.69 -9.62 6.54
CA ASN A 282 19.58 -8.81 7.37
C ASN A 282 18.85 -7.59 7.93
N ASP A 283 18.16 -6.80 7.10
CA ASP A 283 17.37 -5.65 7.55
C ASP A 283 16.37 -6.03 8.65
N THR A 284 15.71 -7.18 8.51
CA THR A 284 14.76 -7.68 9.52
C THR A 284 15.45 -7.95 10.86
N ILE A 285 16.61 -8.62 10.84
CA ILE A 285 17.40 -8.90 12.05
C ILE A 285 17.90 -7.60 12.69
N CYS A 286 18.47 -6.70 11.89
CA CYS A 286 18.97 -5.41 12.36
C CYS A 286 17.85 -4.58 13.01
N LEU A 287 16.68 -4.49 12.37
CA LEU A 287 15.54 -3.74 12.90
C LEU A 287 15.03 -4.35 14.21
N ILE A 288 14.99 -5.68 14.34
CA ILE A 288 14.65 -6.33 15.61
C ILE A 288 15.64 -5.92 16.71
N ASN A 289 16.95 -5.91 16.42
CA ASN A 289 17.95 -5.49 17.39
C ASN A 289 17.78 -4.02 17.80
N ILE A 290 17.47 -3.13 16.85
CA ILE A 290 17.17 -1.72 17.15
C ILE A 290 15.92 -1.60 18.04
N ILE A 291 14.87 -2.38 17.78
CA ILE A 291 13.66 -2.42 18.59
C ILE A 291 13.99 -2.89 20.02
N THR A 292 14.86 -3.89 20.18
CA THR A 292 15.24 -4.38 21.51
C THR A 292 16.03 -3.37 22.32
N GLU A 293 16.83 -2.52 21.69
CA GLU A 293 17.60 -1.45 22.36
C GLU A 293 16.68 -0.30 22.81
N ASN A 294 15.68 0.09 22.00
CA ASN A 294 14.75 1.18 22.31
C ASN A 294 13.27 0.77 22.17
N PRO A 295 12.76 -0.15 23.02
CA PRO A 295 11.47 -0.79 22.78
C PRO A 295 10.25 0.11 22.97
N PHE A 296 10.30 1.10 23.88
CA PHE A 296 9.09 1.86 24.25
C PHE A 296 8.80 3.04 23.31
N PHE A 297 9.81 3.85 23.03
CA PHE A 297 9.67 5.11 22.28
C PHE A 297 10.45 5.13 20.96
N GLY A 298 11.03 3.98 20.58
CA GLY A 298 11.84 3.85 19.39
C GLY A 298 13.11 4.68 19.43
N SER A 299 13.81 4.71 18.30
CA SER A 299 15.07 5.43 18.11
C SER A 299 14.90 6.75 17.37
N GLY A 300 13.67 7.15 17.03
CA GLY A 300 13.35 8.36 16.29
C GLY A 300 13.38 8.19 14.77
N VAL A 301 12.51 8.93 14.07
CA VAL A 301 12.42 8.91 12.60
C VAL A 301 13.69 9.50 12.00
N TYR A 302 14.48 8.66 11.32
CA TYR A 302 15.76 9.04 10.69
C TYR A 302 16.67 9.90 11.58
N SER A 303 16.63 9.68 12.90
CA SER A 303 17.44 10.43 13.85
C SER A 303 18.91 9.97 13.80
N LYS A 304 19.82 10.78 14.37
CA LYS A 304 21.22 10.34 14.58
C LYS A 304 21.32 9.06 15.39
N THR A 305 20.43 8.87 16.37
CA THR A 305 20.38 7.65 17.19
C THR A 305 19.96 6.45 16.35
N PHE A 306 18.95 6.59 15.48
CA PHE A 306 18.52 5.53 14.58
C PHE A 306 19.64 5.13 13.62
N PHE A 307 20.32 6.09 13.00
CA PHE A 307 21.44 5.80 12.09
C PHE A 307 22.63 5.17 12.82
N SER A 308 23.00 5.65 14.00
CA SER A 308 24.09 5.06 14.79
C SER A 308 23.82 3.60 15.17
N LEU A 309 22.57 3.26 15.51
CA LEU A 309 22.19 1.87 15.76
C LEU A 309 22.12 1.07 14.46
N GLY A 310 21.66 1.68 13.36
CA GLY A 310 21.71 1.10 12.02
C GLY A 310 23.13 0.67 11.65
N ASP A 311 24.11 1.56 11.81
CA ASP A 311 25.52 1.28 11.54
C ASP A 311 26.08 0.18 12.47
N LYS A 312 25.74 0.24 13.77
CA LYS A 312 26.13 -0.77 14.77
C LYS A 312 25.70 -2.18 14.37
N TYR A 313 24.49 -2.33 13.82
CA TYR A 313 23.93 -3.63 13.44
C TYR A 313 24.11 -3.97 11.96
N GLY A 314 24.68 -3.09 11.15
CA GLY A 314 24.83 -3.28 9.71
C GLY A 314 23.50 -3.24 8.95
N LEU A 315 22.56 -2.40 9.40
CA LEU A 315 21.31 -2.14 8.69
C LEU A 315 21.64 -1.59 7.30
N THR A 316 21.12 -2.22 6.25
CA THR A 316 21.34 -1.70 4.91
C THR A 316 20.41 -0.50 4.68
N GLY A 317 20.85 0.46 3.86
CA GLY A 317 20.03 1.64 3.52
C GLY A 317 18.71 1.33 2.81
N ALA A 318 18.40 0.07 2.50
CA ALA A 318 17.14 -0.35 1.92
C ALA A 318 15.99 -0.34 2.96
N ALA A 319 16.28 -0.56 4.25
CA ALA A 319 15.31 -0.60 5.35
C ALA A 319 13.97 -1.24 4.98
N SER A 320 14.06 -2.37 4.28
CA SER A 320 13.01 -2.90 3.40
C SER A 320 11.73 -3.34 4.12
N ASN A 321 11.82 -3.66 5.41
CA ASN A 321 10.68 -4.10 6.22
C ASN A 321 10.00 -2.90 6.88
N GLY A 322 8.98 -2.34 6.21
CA GLY A 322 8.35 -1.09 6.62
C GLY A 322 7.66 -1.12 7.98
N ILE A 323 7.05 -2.24 8.37
CA ILE A 323 6.40 -2.31 9.70
C ILE A 323 7.43 -2.36 10.83
N LEU A 324 8.51 -3.12 10.65
CA LEU A 324 9.59 -3.15 11.64
C LEU A 324 10.35 -1.83 11.67
N LEU A 325 10.50 -1.15 10.53
CA LEU A 325 11.08 0.18 10.47
C LEU A 325 10.29 1.17 11.35
N GLN A 326 8.96 1.22 11.19
CA GLN A 326 8.15 2.13 12.02
C GLN A 326 8.18 1.75 13.50
N ILE A 327 8.22 0.45 13.84
CA ILE A 327 8.35 0.02 15.24
C ILE A 327 9.74 0.38 15.79
N ALA A 328 10.80 0.29 14.99
CA ALA A 328 12.15 0.70 15.40
C ALA A 328 12.24 2.22 15.61
N GLN A 329 11.49 3.01 14.84
CA GLN A 329 11.49 4.47 14.92
C GLN A 329 10.58 5.03 16.03
N PHE A 330 9.39 4.45 16.23
CA PHE A 330 8.38 4.95 17.19
C PHE A 330 8.18 4.06 18.43
N GLY A 331 8.69 2.83 18.43
CA GLY A 331 8.57 1.87 19.53
C GLY A 331 7.40 0.88 19.38
N LEU A 332 7.36 -0.10 20.27
CA LEU A 332 6.37 -1.18 20.30
C LEU A 332 4.93 -0.68 20.45
N LEU A 333 4.71 0.47 21.10
CA LEU A 333 3.38 1.08 21.22
C LEU A 333 2.78 1.43 19.85
N PHE A 334 3.62 1.82 18.87
CA PHE A 334 3.18 1.99 17.48
C PHE A 334 2.68 0.66 16.92
N GLY A 335 3.48 -0.40 17.01
CA GLY A 335 3.11 -1.72 16.48
C GLY A 335 1.84 -2.29 17.12
N ILE A 336 1.74 -2.24 18.45
CA ILE A 336 0.57 -2.73 19.20
C ILE A 336 -0.68 -1.96 18.78
N SER A 337 -0.62 -0.63 18.75
CA SER A 337 -1.77 0.19 18.36
C SER A 337 -2.16 0.02 16.89
N PHE A 338 -1.17 -0.17 16.00
CA PHE A 338 -1.38 -0.47 14.58
C PHE A 338 -2.16 -1.76 14.39
N PHE A 339 -1.70 -2.89 14.95
CA PHE A 339 -2.37 -4.18 14.80
C PHE A 339 -3.73 -4.22 15.52
N TRP A 340 -3.82 -3.59 16.68
CA TRP A 340 -5.09 -3.44 17.38
C TRP A 340 -6.12 -2.70 16.52
N SER A 341 -5.73 -1.57 15.94
CA SER A 341 -6.61 -0.78 15.09
C SER A 341 -6.94 -1.48 13.78
N LEU A 342 -5.97 -2.13 13.15
CA LEU A 342 -6.17 -2.95 11.96
C LEU A 342 -7.26 -4.01 12.19
N SER A 343 -7.20 -4.69 13.34
CA SER A 343 -8.20 -5.68 13.77
C SER A 343 -9.56 -5.05 14.03
N ARG A 344 -9.62 -3.93 14.78
CA ARG A 344 -10.88 -3.27 15.15
C ARG A 344 -11.59 -2.62 13.97
N GLU A 345 -10.86 -1.97 13.08
CA GLU A 345 -11.44 -1.37 11.88
C GLU A 345 -11.84 -2.44 10.85
N TYR A 346 -11.15 -3.57 10.79
CA TYR A 346 -11.57 -4.71 9.96
C TYR A 346 -13.00 -5.18 10.33
N GLU A 347 -13.30 -5.36 11.61
CA GLU A 347 -14.61 -5.86 12.05
C GLU A 347 -15.77 -4.96 11.58
N LYS A 348 -15.51 -3.66 11.43
CA LYS A 348 -16.49 -2.69 10.94
C LYS A 348 -16.69 -2.74 9.42
N ARG A 349 -15.70 -3.20 8.65
CA ARG A 349 -15.72 -3.16 7.17
C ARG A 349 -16.61 -4.23 6.52
N HIS A 350 -17.07 -5.22 7.28
CA HIS A 350 -17.93 -6.33 6.80
C HIS A 350 -17.43 -7.00 5.50
N LEU A 351 -16.11 -7.10 5.33
CA LEU A 351 -15.51 -7.75 4.17
C LEU A 351 -15.83 -9.25 4.17
N PRO A 352 -16.00 -9.88 2.99
CA PRO A 352 -16.37 -11.28 2.90
C PRO A 352 -15.24 -12.25 3.30
N ILE A 353 -13.99 -11.81 3.38
CA ILE A 353 -12.84 -12.67 3.76
C ILE A 353 -12.75 -12.85 5.28
N SER A 354 -11.74 -13.56 5.78
CA SER A 354 -11.50 -13.67 7.23
C SER A 354 -10.57 -12.55 7.71
N LYS A 355 -10.68 -12.19 8.99
CA LYS A 355 -9.81 -11.19 9.63
C LYS A 355 -8.33 -11.53 9.50
N MET A 356 -7.98 -12.80 9.75
CA MET A 356 -6.60 -13.27 9.68
C MET A 356 -6.02 -13.06 8.28
N LEU A 357 -6.77 -13.41 7.22
CA LEU A 357 -6.33 -13.22 5.85
C LEU A 357 -6.16 -11.74 5.49
N TYR A 358 -7.09 -10.89 5.95
CA TYR A 358 -6.97 -9.45 5.74
C TYR A 358 -5.70 -8.89 6.40
N ILE A 359 -5.42 -9.28 7.64
CA ILE A 359 -4.21 -8.88 8.36
C ILE A 359 -2.97 -9.39 7.63
N MET A 360 -2.95 -10.64 7.16
CA MET A 360 -1.84 -11.21 6.38
C MET A 360 -1.58 -10.43 5.10
N VAL A 361 -2.62 -10.05 4.36
CA VAL A 361 -2.46 -9.23 3.14
C VAL A 361 -1.82 -7.89 3.49
N VAL A 362 -2.35 -7.17 4.48
CA VAL A 362 -1.78 -5.88 4.88
C VAL A 362 -0.33 -6.04 5.36
N LEU A 363 -0.03 -7.10 6.11
CA LEU A 363 1.32 -7.43 6.54
C LEU A 363 2.28 -7.65 5.37
N PHE A 364 1.90 -8.45 4.37
CA PHE A 364 2.75 -8.68 3.19
C PHE A 364 3.02 -7.39 2.44
N LEU A 365 2.04 -6.50 2.35
CA LEU A 365 2.25 -5.17 1.76
C LEU A 365 3.24 -4.33 2.58
N CYS A 366 3.14 -4.35 3.91
CA CYS A 366 4.04 -3.58 4.80
C CYS A 366 5.47 -4.15 4.92
N ILE A 367 5.66 -5.46 4.71
CA ILE A 367 6.99 -6.09 4.73
C ILE A 367 7.73 -5.81 3.41
N GLY A 368 6.99 -5.62 2.32
CA GLY A 368 7.59 -5.40 1.01
C GLY A 368 8.23 -4.03 0.85
N GLU A 369 7.70 -3.00 1.53
CA GLU A 369 8.00 -1.59 1.29
C GLU A 369 7.97 -0.75 2.58
N PRO A 370 8.88 0.24 2.75
CA PRO A 370 8.92 1.16 3.90
C PRO A 370 7.86 2.28 3.81
N LEU A 371 6.58 1.91 3.64
CA LEU A 371 5.47 2.84 3.40
C LEU A 371 4.30 2.69 4.39
N VAL A 372 4.58 2.26 5.62
CA VAL A 372 3.52 2.05 6.62
C VAL A 372 2.86 3.36 7.06
N TYR A 373 3.57 4.48 7.00
CA TYR A 373 3.06 5.83 7.23
C TYR A 373 2.31 6.42 6.03
N ALA A 374 2.37 5.77 4.85
CA ALA A 374 1.72 6.29 3.65
C ALA A 374 0.20 6.17 3.74
N PRO A 375 -0.56 7.07 3.09
CA PRO A 375 -2.01 7.01 3.05
C PRO A 375 -2.56 5.64 2.67
N LEU A 376 -1.87 4.94 1.76
CA LEU A 376 -2.21 3.60 1.31
C LEU A 376 -2.36 2.54 2.42
N ILE A 377 -1.54 2.64 3.47
CA ILE A 377 -1.59 1.74 4.62
C ILE A 377 -2.42 2.36 5.74
N LEU A 378 -2.34 3.68 5.94
CA LEU A 378 -3.11 4.39 6.96
C LEU A 378 -4.63 4.20 6.80
N ILE A 379 -5.16 4.14 5.57
CA ILE A 379 -6.58 3.83 5.32
C ILE A 379 -7.02 2.46 5.87
N ALA A 380 -6.09 1.53 6.09
CA ALA A 380 -6.36 0.22 6.67
C ALA A 380 -6.51 0.26 8.20
N VAL A 381 -6.00 1.29 8.87
CA VAL A 381 -6.00 1.41 10.34
C VAL A 381 -6.74 2.63 10.86
N LEU A 382 -7.07 3.61 10.03
CA LEU A 382 -7.86 4.78 10.40
C LEU A 382 -9.37 4.53 10.26
N PRO A 383 -10.20 5.20 11.08
CA PRO A 383 -11.62 5.01 11.04
C PRO A 383 -12.24 5.78 9.86
N PHE A 384 -13.26 5.19 9.24
CA PHE A 384 -14.14 5.85 8.28
C PHE A 384 -15.34 6.49 8.96
N LYS A 385 -15.94 7.49 8.32
CA LYS A 385 -17.16 8.18 8.83
C LYS A 385 -18.28 7.18 9.15
N LYS A 386 -18.47 6.19 8.28
CA LYS A 386 -19.47 5.12 8.40
C LYS A 386 -19.08 3.92 7.54
N TYR A 387 -19.62 2.75 7.88
CA TYR A 387 -19.31 1.46 7.27
C TYR A 387 -20.61 0.79 6.78
N ASP A 388 -21.18 1.35 5.71
CA ASP A 388 -22.44 0.86 5.10
C ASP A 388 -22.25 -0.36 4.20
#